data_AF-A0A9D4H1Z0-F1
#
_entry.id   AF-A0A9D4H1Z0-F1
#
_cell.length_a   1.000
_cell.length_b   1.000
_cell.length_c   1.000
_cell.angle_alpha   90.00
_cell.angle_beta   90.00
_cell.angle_gamma   90.00
#
_symmetry.space_group_name_H-M   'P 1'
#
loop_
_entity.id
_entity.type
_entity.pdbx_description
1 polymer ?
#
loop_
_entity_poly.entity_id
_entity_poly.type
_entity_poly.pdbx_seq_one_letter_code
_entity_poly.pdbx_strand_id
1 'polypeptide(L)'
;MVKDAVGEEKEAMNSDISLEEVEGAISRFKRGKALGPDQIPAECFINSGDNLRETLTVLFIICWDQGKCPREWKEALVKFLR
;
A
#
# COMPACT_ATOMS: atom_id res chain seq x y z
N MET A 1 0.99 -29.37 -22.90
CA MET A 1 0.64 -27.93 -22.91
C MET A 1 0.19 -27.53 -21.52
N VAL A 2 1.13 -27.26 -20.63
CA VAL A 2 0.87 -26.57 -19.36
C VAL A 2 1.62 -25.27 -19.54
N LYS A 3 0.91 -24.17 -19.82
CA LYS A 3 1.54 -22.85 -19.69
C LYS A 3 1.67 -22.67 -18.18
N ASP A 4 2.91 -22.65 -17.71
CA ASP A 4 3.24 -22.61 -16.30
C ASP A 4 2.60 -21.36 -15.67
N ALA A 5 1.64 -21.55 -14.77
CA ALA A 5 0.94 -20.47 -14.05
C ALA A 5 1.91 -19.50 -13.33
N VAL A 6 3.10 -20.00 -13.01
CA VAL A 6 4.22 -19.23 -12.40
C VAL A 6 4.79 -18.17 -13.34
N GLY A 7 4.71 -18.38 -14.66
CA GLY A 7 5.15 -17.38 -15.65
C GLY A 7 4.16 -16.23 -15.79
N GLU A 8 2.86 -16.53 -15.72
CA GLU A 8 1.80 -15.52 -15.83
C GLU A 8 1.72 -14.64 -14.58
N GLU A 9 1.92 -15.18 -13.36
CA GLU A 9 1.97 -14.38 -12.13
C GLU A 9 3.16 -13.41 -12.11
N LYS A 10 4.32 -13.80 -12.66
CA LYS A 10 5.51 -12.92 -12.71
C LYS A 10 5.35 -11.75 -13.67
N GLU A 11 4.73 -11.98 -14.83
CA GLU A 11 4.40 -10.91 -15.78
C GLU A 11 3.30 -9.99 -15.22
N ALA A 12 2.31 -10.53 -14.50
CA ALA A 12 1.29 -9.75 -13.82
C ALA A 12 1.86 -8.87 -12.69
N MET A 13 2.93 -9.29 -12.02
CA MET A 13 3.64 -8.45 -11.03
C MET A 13 4.51 -7.36 -11.65
N ASN A 14 4.67 -7.33 -12.97
CA ASN A 14 5.47 -6.34 -13.68
C ASN A 14 4.61 -5.26 -14.39
N SER A 15 3.29 -5.25 -14.15
CA SER A 15 2.41 -4.15 -14.58
C SER A 15 2.37 -3.02 -13.56
N ASP A 16 1.95 -1.84 -14.00
CA ASP A 16 1.73 -0.69 -13.11
C ASP A 16 0.64 -0.98 -12.08
N ILE A 17 0.80 -0.38 -10.90
CA ILE A 17 -0.16 -0.48 -9.79
C ILE A 17 -1.47 0.19 -10.19
N SER A 18 -2.58 -0.55 -10.13
CA SER A 18 -3.90 -0.04 -10.49
C SER A 18 -4.61 0.64 -9.32
N LEU A 19 -5.63 1.45 -9.61
CA LEU A 19 -6.46 2.05 -8.57
C LEU A 19 -7.20 0.98 -7.76
N GLU A 20 -7.75 -0.05 -8.41
CA GLU A 20 -8.46 -1.15 -7.77
C GLU A 20 -7.58 -1.93 -6.79
N GLU A 21 -6.29 -2.08 -7.10
CA GLU A 21 -5.32 -2.70 -6.19
C GLU A 21 -5.14 -1.87 -4.92
N VAL A 22 -5.01 -0.54 -5.06
CA VAL A 22 -4.92 0.39 -3.93
C VAL A 22 -6.20 0.38 -3.10
N GLU A 23 -7.37 0.41 -3.74
CA GLU A 23 -8.65 0.30 -3.05
C GLU A 23 -8.80 -1.03 -2.31
N GLY A 24 -8.40 -2.12 -2.96
CA GLY A 24 -8.35 -3.45 -2.38
C GLY A 24 -7.44 -3.51 -1.16
N ALA A 25 -6.28 -2.85 -1.21
CA ALA A 25 -5.35 -2.75 -0.09
C ALA A 25 -5.95 -1.92 1.07
N ILE A 26 -6.54 -0.77 0.80
CA ILE A 26 -7.20 0.09 1.79
C ILE A 26 -8.36 -0.65 2.47
N SER A 27 -9.12 -1.46 1.71
CA SER A 27 -10.25 -2.23 2.25
C SER A 27 -9.83 -3.25 3.32
N ARG A 28 -8.56 -3.68 3.31
CA ARG A 28 -7.98 -4.63 4.28
C ARG A 28 -7.51 -3.96 5.57
N PHE A 29 -7.52 -2.62 5.65
CA PHE A 29 -7.12 -1.90 6.84
C PHE A 29 -8.09 -2.15 7.99
N LYS A 30 -7.54 -2.30 9.20
CA LYS A 30 -8.34 -2.48 10.42
C LYS A 30 -8.41 -1.17 11.18
N ARG A 31 -9.61 -0.82 11.63
CA ARG A 31 -9.87 0.33 12.51
C ARG A 31 -9.32 0.09 13.91
N GLY A 32 -9.02 1.17 14.63
CA GLY A 32 -8.57 1.16 16.02
C GLY A 32 -7.20 0.52 16.23
N LYS A 33 -6.35 0.50 15.20
CA LYS A 33 -4.96 0.04 15.32
C LYS A 33 -4.07 1.14 15.87
N ALA A 34 -2.95 0.74 16.48
CA ALA A 34 -1.96 1.69 16.99
C ALA A 34 -1.41 2.53 15.83
N LEU A 35 -1.25 3.83 16.09
CA LEU A 35 -0.68 4.77 15.13
C LEU A 35 0.80 4.47 14.89
N GLY A 36 1.24 4.64 13.65
CA GLY A 36 2.66 4.62 13.29
C GLY A 36 3.42 5.84 13.82
N PRO A 37 4.72 5.94 13.54
CA PRO A 37 5.52 7.13 13.82
C PRO A 37 4.95 8.43 13.21
N ASP A 38 4.26 8.30 12.08
CA ASP A 38 3.62 9.39 11.34
C ASP A 38 2.35 9.96 12.01
N GLN A 39 1.82 9.28 13.03
CA GLN A 39 0.54 9.61 13.68
C GLN A 39 -0.67 9.62 12.73
N ILE A 40 -0.59 8.96 11.57
CA ILE A 40 -1.70 8.89 10.61
C ILE A 40 -2.53 7.64 10.91
N PRO A 41 -3.82 7.79 11.31
CA PRO A 41 -4.68 6.64 11.55
C PRO A 41 -5.06 5.94 10.24
N ALA A 42 -5.28 4.62 10.32
CA ALA A 42 -5.78 3.83 9.19
C ALA A 42 -7.12 4.37 8.65
N GLU A 43 -7.93 4.95 9.54
CA GLU A 43 -9.20 5.60 9.25
C GLU A 43 -9.08 6.77 8.27
N CYS A 44 -7.93 7.47 8.22
CA CYS A 44 -7.71 8.52 7.22
C CYS A 44 -7.76 7.94 5.81
N PHE A 45 -7.21 6.75 5.61
CA PHE A 45 -7.22 6.06 4.32
C PHE A 45 -8.58 5.40 4.06
N ILE A 46 -9.17 4.74 5.06
CA ILE A 46 -10.46 4.06 4.90
C ILE A 46 -11.57 5.03 4.52
N ASN A 47 -11.62 6.20 5.19
CA ASN A 47 -12.65 7.21 4.93
C ASN A 47 -12.20 8.23 3.86
N SER A 48 -11.12 7.95 3.14
CA SER A 48 -10.65 8.80 2.06
C SER A 48 -11.56 8.69 0.85
N GLY A 49 -11.76 9.82 0.17
CA GLY A 49 -12.40 9.87 -1.14
C GLY A 49 -11.41 9.59 -2.27
N ASP A 50 -11.93 9.54 -3.48
CA ASP A 50 -11.24 9.12 -4.69
C ASP A 50 -9.93 9.88 -4.93
N ASN A 51 -9.92 11.19 -4.70
CA ASN A 51 -8.73 12.04 -4.87
C ASN A 51 -7.49 11.52 -4.11
N LEU A 52 -7.66 11.06 -2.86
CA LEU A 52 -6.51 10.55 -2.09
C LEU A 52 -6.07 9.19 -2.62
N ARG A 53 -7.02 8.35 -3.04
CA ARG A 53 -6.74 7.02 -3.58
C ARG A 53 -5.96 7.13 -4.88
N GLU A 54 -6.39 8.01 -5.78
CA GLU A 54 -5.67 8.34 -7.02
C GLU A 54 -4.26 8.87 -6.74
N THR A 55 -4.13 9.78 -5.77
CA THR A 55 -2.82 10.31 -5.36
C THR A 55 -1.90 9.21 -4.82
N LEU A 56 -2.44 8.27 -4.03
CA LEU A 56 -1.69 7.13 -3.51
C LEU A 56 -1.27 6.18 -4.62
N THR A 57 -2.13 5.92 -5.60
CA THR A 57 -1.79 5.10 -6.78
C THR A 57 -0.60 5.69 -7.52
N VAL A 58 -0.63 7.00 -7.83
CA VAL A 58 0.50 7.68 -8.48
C VAL A 58 1.76 7.60 -7.62
N LEU A 59 1.66 7.83 -6.31
CA LEU A 59 2.80 7.71 -5.40
C LEU A 59 3.41 6.31 -5.42
N PHE A 60 2.59 5.26 -5.38
CA PHE A 60 3.07 3.89 -5.39
C PHE A 60 3.71 3.50 -6.73
N ILE A 61 3.17 3.95 -7.87
CA ILE A 61 3.79 3.78 -9.19
C ILE A 61 5.19 4.43 -9.20
N ILE A 62 5.31 5.66 -8.69
CA ILE A 62 6.60 6.36 -8.59
C ILE A 62 7.58 5.57 -7.70
N CYS A 63 7.11 5.07 -6.56
CA CYS A 63 7.94 4.25 -5.67
C CYS A 63 8.41 2.95 -6.33
N TRP A 64 7.53 2.31 -7.12
CA TRP A 64 7.80 1.08 -7.86
C TRP A 64 8.85 1.32 -8.94
N ASP A 65 8.63 2.31 -9.81
CA ASP A 65 9.53 2.67 -10.91
C ASP A 65 10.93 3.08 -10.42
N GLN A 66 10.99 3.87 -9.34
CA GLN A 66 12.26 4.33 -8.78
C GLN A 66 12.94 3.30 -7.87
N GLY A 67 12.26 2.22 -7.48
CA GLY A 67 12.71 1.27 -6.48
C GLY A 67 12.97 1.92 -5.11
N LYS A 68 12.27 3.01 -4.79
CA LYS A 68 12.49 3.82 -3.58
C LYS A 68 11.16 4.12 -2.89
N CYS A 69 11.11 3.87 -1.58
CA CYS A 69 10.01 4.26 -0.72
C CYS A 69 10.50 5.23 0.36
N PRO A 70 9.62 6.09 0.91
CA PRO A 70 9.93 6.89 2.09
C PRO A 70 10.54 6.04 3.20
N ARG A 71 11.55 6.58 3.87
CA ARG A 71 12.27 5.85 4.93
C ARG A 71 11.35 5.56 6.11
N GLU A 72 10.47 6.52 6.41
CA GLU A 72 9.52 6.53 7.50
C GLU A 72 8.56 5.33 7.43
N TRP A 73 8.23 4.86 6.21
CA TRP A 73 7.39 3.66 6.03
C TRP A 73 8.06 2.37 6.52
N LYS A 74 9.39 2.38 6.69
CA LYS A 74 10.18 1.24 7.19
C LYS A 74 10.44 1.35 8.70
N GLU A 75 10.00 2.41 9.35
CA GLU A 75 10.22 2.66 10.78
C GLU A 75 8.94 2.34 11.56
N ALA A 76 9.10 1.79 12.77
CA ALA A 76 7.98 1.44 13.65
C ALA A 76 8.25 1.91 15.08
N LEU A 77 7.21 2.42 15.76
CA LEU A 77 7.30 2.77 17.18
C LEU A 77 6.96 1.57 18.05
N VAL A 78 7.94 1.07 18.79
CA VAL A 78 7.74 0.06 19.84
C VAL A 78 7.52 0.77 21.17
N LYS A 79 6.30 0.73 21.70
CA LYS A 79 5.98 1.24 23.04
C LYS A 79 5.63 0.08 23.96
N PHE A 80 6.29 0.02 25.12
CA PHE A 80 5.90 -0.88 26.19
C PHE A 80 4.63 -0.35 26.86
N LEU A 81 3.59 -1.17 26.90
CA LEU A 81 2.40 -0.89 27.70
C LEU A 81 2.74 -1.18 29.16
N ARG A 82 2.45 -0.23 30.05
CA ARG A 82 2.69 -0.35 31.50
C ARG A 82 1.40 -0.65 32.23
#